data_AF-A0A2V9PW61-F1
#
_entry.id   AF-A0A2V9PW61-F1
#
_cell.length_a   1.000
_cell.length_b   1.000
_cell.length_c   1.000
_cell.angle_alpha   90.00
_cell.angle_beta   90.00
_cell.angle_gamma   90.00
#
_symmetry.space_group_name_H-M   'P 1'
#
loop_
_entity.id
_entity.type
_entity.pdbx_description
1 polymer ?
#
loop_
_entity_poly.entity_id
_entity_poly.type
_entity_poly.pdbx_seq_one_letter_code
_entity_poly.pdbx_strand_id
1 'polypeptide(L)'
;MQQKVVKILTALTFVFAILTVGARPASANQINSASVTPQCNGYTITVSGQNLDIAGVTWSVNYTILVTASDGSTFSINDSIPVFPDANLNFYATVTKAAGPATTSISFSGTATLVDSNGDTFNTVDIVFTPANLNCSPQGPPPPCAAQSSNTSNFNGTPINGGTFIWFNANFTASGVPSSGATVNFTNSTIQFTADQAYNLSVPNAQITFSPSASCATTSFDSITNTWMTTVPVSGNDEIFLSGLAFPVPASFGKVNGNVVWSGTFSSSTGGISMHWKWGAAVYTTFTTDYNALNVKPTHSNSCSFNNSDHAGTPEGTDSGSGRPFKAFVIGGARGGGGSNFTGSWSGTVSVSPACPTSAIFRKPRSACKV
;
A
#
# COMPACT_ATOMS: atom_id res chain seq x y z
N MET A 1 108.04 31.77 14.15
CA MET A 1 109.00 30.72 14.53
C MET A 1 108.33 29.37 14.33
N GLN A 2 109.06 28.41 13.80
CA GLN A 2 108.63 27.10 13.29
C GLN A 2 108.04 26.11 14.32
N GLN A 3 107.43 25.05 13.77
CA GLN A 3 107.28 23.68 14.31
C GLN A 3 106.26 23.47 15.44
N LYS A 4 105.59 22.33 15.65
CA LYS A 4 105.25 21.06 14.97
C LYS A 4 104.56 20.24 16.09
N VAL A 5 103.59 19.35 15.78
CA VAL A 5 103.42 18.00 16.42
C VAL A 5 102.82 18.00 17.86
N VAL A 6 101.86 17.17 18.34
CA VAL A 6 101.18 15.94 17.88
C VAL A 6 100.21 15.38 18.99
N LYS A 7 99.32 14.45 18.63
CA LYS A 7 98.59 13.39 19.42
C LYS A 7 97.46 13.83 20.37
N ILE A 8 96.19 13.44 20.11
CA ILE A 8 95.50 12.15 20.38
C ILE A 8 95.42 11.83 21.89
N LEU A 9 94.22 11.93 22.50
CA LEU A 9 93.48 10.78 23.07
C LEU A 9 92.06 11.16 23.58
N THR A 10 91.13 10.29 23.22
CA THR A 10 89.72 10.01 23.58
C THR A 10 89.19 10.45 24.96
N ALA A 11 87.96 11.01 25.02
CA ALA A 11 87.02 10.84 26.15
C ALA A 11 85.56 11.21 25.80
N LEU A 12 84.67 10.22 25.96
CA LEU A 12 83.22 10.24 26.23
C LEU A 12 82.43 11.55 26.03
N THR A 13 81.53 11.57 25.04
CA THR A 13 80.45 12.57 24.92
C THR A 13 79.18 12.04 25.58
N PHE A 14 78.79 12.62 26.73
CA PHE A 14 77.48 12.41 27.34
C PHE A 14 76.42 13.16 26.52
N VAL A 15 75.41 12.44 26.03
CA VAL A 15 74.24 12.99 25.33
C VAL A 15 73.28 13.56 26.36
N PHE A 16 73.10 14.89 26.39
CA PHE A 16 71.96 15.54 27.02
C PHE A 16 70.96 15.92 25.92
N ALA A 17 70.03 15.02 25.64
CA ALA A 17 68.88 15.33 24.80
C ALA A 17 67.88 16.14 25.64
N ILE A 18 67.84 17.45 25.41
CA ILE A 18 66.78 18.32 25.92
C ILE A 18 65.49 17.91 25.19
N LEU A 19 64.64 17.16 25.89
CA LEU A 19 63.29 16.83 25.45
C LEU A 19 62.43 18.10 25.58
N THR A 20 62.32 18.89 24.53
CA THR A 20 61.28 19.92 24.43
C THR A 20 59.95 19.21 24.25
N VAL A 21 59.29 18.90 25.36
CA VAL A 21 57.86 18.56 25.36
C VAL A 21 57.14 19.85 24.96
N GLY A 22 56.87 20.01 23.66
CA GLY A 22 55.93 21.01 23.19
C GLY A 22 54.60 20.71 23.87
N ALA A 23 54.23 21.52 24.86
CA ALA A 23 52.88 21.52 25.41
C ALA A 23 51.95 21.76 24.23
N ARG A 24 51.25 20.71 23.78
CA ARG A 24 50.11 20.90 22.87
C ARG A 24 49.18 21.83 23.63
N PRO A 25 48.75 22.98 23.06
CA PRO A 25 47.76 23.82 23.72
C PRO A 25 46.60 22.91 24.08
N ALA A 26 46.26 22.85 25.37
CA ALA A 26 45.10 22.12 25.81
C ALA A 26 43.90 22.78 25.12
N SER A 27 43.25 22.07 24.20
CA SER A 27 42.00 22.53 23.61
C SER A 27 40.96 22.56 24.72
N ALA A 28 40.79 23.74 25.31
CA ALA A 28 39.68 24.06 26.21
C ALA A 28 38.42 24.32 25.37
N ASN A 29 37.26 24.05 25.94
CA ASN A 29 35.94 24.31 25.36
C ASN A 29 35.75 23.65 23.98
N GLN A 30 35.55 22.33 23.96
CA GLN A 30 35.44 21.59 22.70
C GLN A 30 34.22 20.68 22.62
N ILE A 31 33.60 20.63 21.44
CA ILE A 31 32.69 19.55 21.05
C ILE A 31 33.50 18.38 20.46
N ASN A 32 33.27 17.17 20.96
CA ASN A 32 33.97 15.95 20.53
C ASN A 32 33.18 15.20 19.45
N SER A 33 31.85 15.17 19.56
CA SER A 33 31.01 14.46 18.59
C SER A 33 29.60 15.03 18.52
N ALA A 34 28.99 14.88 17.34
CA ALA A 34 27.58 15.10 17.09
C ALA A 34 27.05 13.95 16.23
N SER A 35 25.90 13.38 16.62
CA SER A 35 25.24 12.33 15.86
C SER A 35 23.74 12.58 15.76
N VAL A 36 23.16 12.21 14.62
CA VAL A 36 21.73 12.34 14.35
C VAL A 36 21.15 11.00 13.95
N THR A 37 20.03 10.65 14.58
CA THR A 37 19.15 9.57 14.16
C THR A 37 17.91 10.16 13.48
N PRO A 38 17.88 10.20 12.13
CA PRO A 38 16.75 10.76 11.40
C PRO A 38 15.55 9.80 11.40
N GLN A 39 14.34 10.37 11.39
CA GLN A 39 13.04 9.70 11.24
C GLN A 39 12.23 10.44 10.17
N CYS A 40 11.17 9.83 9.64
CA CYS A 40 10.40 10.46 8.55
C CYS A 40 9.57 11.68 8.98
N ASN A 41 9.40 11.89 10.30
CA ASN A 41 8.63 12.97 10.90
C ASN A 41 9.42 13.74 11.99
N GLY A 42 10.72 13.50 12.10
CA GLY A 42 11.53 14.00 13.21
C GLY A 42 12.99 13.57 13.13
N TYR A 43 13.76 14.04 14.10
CA TYR A 43 15.14 13.60 14.27
C TYR A 43 15.52 13.68 15.74
N THR A 44 16.47 12.85 16.14
CA THR A 44 17.12 12.94 17.46
C THR A 44 18.59 13.29 17.24
N ILE A 45 19.04 14.40 17.81
CA ILE A 45 20.45 14.81 17.80
C ILE A 45 21.06 14.57 19.18
N THR A 46 22.27 14.03 19.22
CA THR A 46 23.09 13.83 20.41
C THR A 46 24.44 14.50 20.23
N VAL A 47 24.88 15.26 21.22
CA VAL A 47 26.16 15.96 21.21
C VAL A 47 26.94 15.65 22.49
N SER A 48 28.26 15.61 22.40
CA SER A 48 29.14 15.49 23.55
C SER A 48 30.42 16.28 23.39
N GLY A 49 30.97 16.74 24.50
CA GLY A 49 32.21 17.49 24.52
C GLY A 49 32.79 17.65 25.92
N GLN A 50 33.85 18.45 26.03
CA GLN A 50 34.64 18.57 27.25
C GLN A 50 35.28 19.93 27.45
N ASN A 51 35.77 20.15 28.67
CA ASN A 51 36.52 21.33 29.11
C ASN A 51 35.75 22.65 28.99
N LEU A 52 34.46 22.68 29.35
CA LEU A 52 33.69 23.94 29.43
C LEU A 52 34.10 24.75 30.68
N ASP A 53 35.16 25.55 30.57
CA ASP A 53 35.86 26.15 31.72
C ASP A 53 35.64 27.66 31.91
N ILE A 54 34.88 28.29 31.02
CA ILE A 54 34.53 29.71 31.13
C ILE A 54 33.40 29.88 32.15
N ALA A 55 33.67 30.58 33.24
CA ALA A 55 32.70 30.85 34.29
C ALA A 55 31.69 31.93 33.86
N GLY A 56 30.42 31.76 34.25
CA GLY A 56 29.39 32.79 34.09
C GLY A 56 28.74 32.86 32.70
N VAL A 57 29.11 31.97 31.77
CA VAL A 57 28.47 31.84 30.46
C VAL A 57 27.56 30.61 30.40
N THR A 58 26.55 30.65 29.53
CA THR A 58 25.78 29.46 29.18
C THR A 58 26.22 28.92 27.84
N TRP A 59 26.18 27.60 27.68
CA TRP A 59 26.68 26.93 26.48
C TRP A 59 25.56 26.36 25.64
N SER A 60 25.73 26.40 24.33
CA SER A 60 24.87 25.67 23.40
C SER A 60 25.67 25.13 22.23
N VAL A 61 25.13 24.11 21.57
CA VAL A 61 25.65 23.63 20.31
C VAL A 61 24.67 24.04 19.22
N ASN A 62 25.11 24.95 18.35
CA ASN A 62 24.37 25.31 17.14
C ASN A 62 24.66 24.27 16.06
N TYR A 63 23.63 23.82 15.36
CA TYR A 63 23.79 22.83 14.30
C TYR A 63 23.00 23.19 13.04
N THR A 64 23.56 22.79 11.91
CA THR A 64 22.94 22.88 10.59
C THR A 64 22.84 21.48 10.02
N ILE A 65 21.63 21.02 9.74
CA ILE A 65 21.37 19.77 9.01
C ILE A 65 20.88 20.15 7.62
N LEU A 66 21.65 19.80 6.60
CA LEU A 66 21.26 19.87 5.20
C LEU A 66 20.56 18.57 4.82
N VAL A 67 19.30 18.69 4.38
CA VAL A 67 18.51 17.58 3.85
C VAL A 67 18.49 17.71 2.34
N THR A 68 18.89 16.65 1.64
CA THR A 68 18.86 16.58 0.17
C THR A 68 17.85 15.52 -0.25
N ALA A 69 16.81 15.92 -0.96
CA ALA A 69 15.82 15.00 -1.52
C ALA A 69 16.31 14.36 -2.82
N SER A 70 15.66 13.26 -3.21
CA SER A 70 16.01 12.50 -4.42
C SER A 70 15.84 13.27 -5.73
N ASP A 71 15.05 14.34 -5.74
CA ASP A 71 14.90 15.25 -6.87
C ASP A 71 16.01 16.33 -6.94
N GLY A 72 16.95 16.30 -6.00
CA GLY A 72 18.05 17.26 -5.87
C GLY A 72 17.67 18.53 -5.12
N SER A 73 16.43 18.70 -4.67
CA SER A 73 16.04 19.83 -3.83
C SER A 73 16.67 19.71 -2.44
N THR A 74 17.03 20.86 -1.86
CA THR A 74 17.66 20.92 -0.55
C THR A 74 16.94 21.88 0.39
N PHE A 75 16.92 21.54 1.67
CA PHE A 75 16.51 22.46 2.73
C PHE A 75 17.40 22.28 3.96
N SER A 76 17.56 23.34 4.75
CA SER A 76 18.41 23.34 5.94
C SER A 76 17.58 23.48 7.20
N ILE A 77 17.88 22.64 8.20
CA ILE A 77 17.40 22.78 9.56
C ILE A 77 18.53 23.46 10.35
N ASN A 78 18.31 24.69 10.78
CA ASN A 78 19.24 25.43 11.64
C ASN A 78 18.62 25.56 13.02
N ASP A 79 19.29 25.05 14.04
CA ASP A 79 18.73 25.01 15.39
C ASP A 79 19.86 24.83 16.43
N SER A 80 19.51 24.86 17.71
CA SER A 80 20.48 24.71 18.81
C SER A 80 20.00 23.75 19.90
N ILE A 81 20.96 23.21 20.63
CA ILE A 81 20.74 22.42 21.85
C ILE A 81 21.53 23.05 23.01
N PRO A 82 20.90 23.41 24.13
CA PRO A 82 21.61 23.89 25.30
C PRO A 82 22.43 22.74 25.91
N VAL A 83 23.65 23.04 26.35
CA VAL A 83 24.54 22.06 26.99
C VAL A 83 25.01 22.59 28.33
N PHE A 84 25.14 21.69 29.30
CA PHE A 84 25.52 22.04 30.67
C PHE A 84 26.72 21.18 31.09
N PRO A 85 27.80 21.79 31.59
CA PRO A 85 28.92 21.02 32.10
C PRO A 85 28.55 20.22 33.36
N ASP A 86 29.06 19.01 33.44
CA ASP A 86 29.10 18.21 34.65
C ASP A 86 30.22 18.67 35.61
N ALA A 87 30.40 17.96 36.72
CA ALA A 87 31.43 18.28 37.71
C ALA A 87 32.88 18.20 37.18
N ASN A 88 33.09 17.51 36.05
CA ASN A 88 34.38 17.40 35.37
C ASN A 88 34.47 18.31 34.14
N LEU A 89 33.52 19.25 33.97
CA LEU A 89 33.40 20.17 32.83
C LEU A 89 33.12 19.47 31.49
N ASN A 90 32.63 18.22 31.52
CA ASN A 90 32.16 17.51 30.32
C ASN A 90 30.69 17.78 30.08
N PHE A 91 30.24 17.65 28.84
CA PHE A 91 28.81 17.74 28.53
C PHE A 91 28.34 16.61 27.63
N TYR A 92 27.08 16.24 27.82
CA TYR A 92 26.34 15.33 26.98
C TYR A 92 24.89 15.82 26.92
N ALA A 93 24.35 15.97 25.72
CA ALA A 93 22.97 16.41 25.54
C ALA A 93 22.32 15.72 24.35
N THR A 94 21.02 15.42 24.50
CA THR A 94 20.20 14.81 23.46
C THR A 94 18.87 15.54 23.37
N VAL A 95 18.40 15.83 22.16
CA VAL A 95 17.06 16.39 21.91
C VAL A 95 16.41 15.73 20.71
N THR A 96 15.11 15.48 20.82
CA THR A 96 14.26 15.03 19.72
C THR A 96 13.41 16.20 19.26
N LYS A 97 13.43 16.50 17.95
CA LYS A 97 12.66 17.58 17.35
C LYS A 97 11.87 17.06 16.16
N ALA A 98 10.73 17.69 15.90
CA ALA A 98 9.95 17.43 14.71
C ALA A 98 10.69 17.99 13.47
N ALA A 99 10.61 17.26 12.37
CA ALA A 99 10.97 17.71 11.04
C ALA A 99 9.77 17.47 10.13
N GLY A 100 9.57 18.32 9.12
CA GLY A 100 8.46 18.17 8.19
C GLY A 100 8.43 16.76 7.58
N PRO A 101 7.24 16.22 7.26
CA PRO A 101 7.13 14.86 6.74
C PRO A 101 7.91 14.73 5.43
N ALA A 102 8.91 13.87 5.40
CA ALA A 102 9.60 13.52 4.17
C ALA A 102 8.75 12.52 3.37
N THR A 103 8.62 12.73 2.06
CA THR A 103 7.79 11.88 1.17
C THR A 103 8.61 11.17 0.10
N THR A 104 9.94 11.23 0.18
CA THR A 104 10.89 10.69 -0.80
C THR A 104 12.11 10.11 -0.09
N SER A 105 13.04 9.54 -0.88
CA SER A 105 14.37 9.21 -0.37
C SER A 105 15.18 10.47 -0.12
N ILE A 106 15.72 10.60 1.09
CA ILE A 106 16.50 11.76 1.53
C ILE A 106 17.87 11.31 2.04
N SER A 107 18.88 12.15 1.80
CA SER A 107 20.21 12.05 2.39
C SER A 107 20.48 13.26 3.28
N PHE A 108 21.35 13.08 4.27
CA PHE A 108 21.66 14.09 5.26
C PHE A 108 23.14 14.41 5.29
N SER A 109 23.47 15.68 5.47
CA SER A 109 24.78 16.15 5.88
C SER A 109 24.62 17.31 6.86
N GLY A 110 25.68 17.69 7.57
CA GLY A 110 25.56 18.78 8.53
C GLY A 110 26.75 18.91 9.45
N THR A 111 26.77 20.01 10.18
CA THR A 111 27.82 20.37 11.14
C THR A 111 27.22 20.87 12.44
N ALA A 112 27.97 20.74 13.53
CA ALA A 112 27.62 21.21 14.86
C ALA A 112 28.78 22.01 15.46
N THR A 113 28.49 23.21 15.96
CA THR A 113 29.46 24.17 16.48
C THR A 113 29.13 24.53 17.92
N LEU A 114 30.12 24.42 18.80
CA LEU A 114 29.98 24.88 20.19
C LEU A 114 30.02 26.41 20.24
N VAL A 115 29.08 27.01 20.96
CA VAL A 115 28.98 28.46 21.18
C VAL A 115 28.67 28.79 22.64
N ASP A 116 29.15 29.93 23.10
CA ASP A 116 28.78 30.48 24.41
C ASP A 116 27.64 31.52 24.31
N SER A 117 27.23 32.07 25.45
CA SER A 117 26.19 33.09 25.54
C SER A 117 26.60 34.46 24.99
N ASN A 118 27.89 34.70 24.76
CA ASN A 118 28.40 35.93 24.15
C ASN A 118 28.41 35.84 22.62
N GLY A 119 28.18 34.64 22.06
CA GLY A 119 28.20 34.37 20.62
C GLY A 119 29.57 33.94 20.11
N ASP A 120 30.53 33.68 20.99
CA ASP A 120 31.86 33.20 20.60
C ASP A 120 31.76 31.74 20.13
N THR A 121 32.33 31.46 18.97
CA THR A 121 32.38 30.12 18.37
C THR A 121 33.69 29.42 18.70
N PHE A 122 33.60 28.16 19.10
CA PHE A 122 34.78 27.34 19.39
C PHE A 122 35.04 26.41 18.19
N ASN A 123 35.07 25.10 18.39
CA ASN A 123 35.26 24.16 17.30
C ASN A 123 33.93 23.66 16.70
N THR A 124 34.04 23.15 15.47
CA THR A 124 32.94 22.56 14.69
C THR A 124 33.28 21.11 14.37
N VAL A 125 32.28 20.24 14.42
CA VAL A 125 32.38 18.83 14.02
C VAL A 125 31.32 18.49 12.96
N ASP A 126 31.63 17.52 12.10
CA ASP A 126 30.65 16.95 11.20
C ASP A 126 29.65 16.07 11.97
N ILE A 127 28.38 16.13 11.57
CA ILE A 127 27.33 15.30 12.16
C ILE A 127 27.36 13.91 11.51
N VAL A 128 27.38 12.88 12.35
CA VAL A 128 27.24 11.49 11.90
C VAL A 128 25.76 11.09 11.85
N PHE A 129 25.26 10.73 10.67
CA PHE A 129 23.86 10.32 10.47
C PHE A 129 23.71 8.79 10.44
N THR A 130 22.81 8.26 11.28
CA THR A 130 22.52 6.82 11.32
C THR A 130 21.01 6.57 11.28
N PRO A 131 20.43 6.12 10.15
CA PRO A 131 21.08 5.83 8.86
C PRO A 131 21.46 7.11 8.09
N ALA A 132 22.47 7.02 7.21
CA ALA A 132 22.91 8.14 6.37
C ALA A 132 21.91 8.53 5.26
N ASN A 133 21.06 7.58 4.86
CA ASN A 133 19.97 7.80 3.92
C ASN A 133 18.68 7.24 4.52
N LEU A 134 17.55 7.93 4.30
CA LEU A 134 16.24 7.53 4.78
C LEU A 134 15.26 7.49 3.61
N ASN A 135 14.56 6.38 3.42
CA ASN A 135 13.50 6.28 2.42
C ASN A 135 12.15 6.51 3.09
N CYS A 136 11.56 7.68 2.85
CA CYS A 136 10.25 8.06 3.36
C CYS A 136 9.20 8.14 2.24
N SER A 137 9.47 7.53 1.08
CA SER A 137 8.42 7.34 0.08
C SER A 137 7.23 6.65 0.75
N PRO A 138 5.98 7.13 0.55
CA PRO A 138 4.85 6.25 0.79
C PRO A 138 5.13 4.99 -0.03
N GLN A 139 5.21 3.84 0.64
CA GLN A 139 5.20 2.57 -0.08
C GLN A 139 3.89 2.60 -0.87
N GLY A 140 3.97 2.79 -2.19
CA GLY A 140 2.80 2.71 -3.04
C GLY A 140 2.06 1.41 -2.71
N PRO A 141 0.71 1.37 -2.77
CA PRO A 141 -0.02 0.14 -2.50
C PRO A 141 0.66 -1.01 -3.25
N PRO A 142 0.96 -2.15 -2.57
CA PRO A 142 1.56 -3.30 -3.23
C PRO A 142 0.86 -3.53 -4.58
N PRO A 143 1.59 -3.82 -5.67
CA PRO A 143 0.92 -4.07 -6.93
C PRO A 143 -0.13 -5.16 -6.69
N PRO A 144 -1.38 -4.95 -7.14
CA PRO A 144 -2.49 -5.76 -6.68
C PRO A 144 -2.22 -7.21 -7.02
N CYS A 145 -2.38 -8.09 -6.03
CA CYS A 145 -2.25 -9.53 -6.23
C CYS A 145 -3.28 -9.91 -7.29
N ALA A 146 -2.91 -10.63 -8.36
CA ALA A 146 -3.81 -10.84 -9.50
C ALA A 146 -3.84 -12.31 -9.96
N ALA A 147 -4.99 -12.75 -10.48
CA ALA A 147 -5.16 -14.05 -11.14
C ALA A 147 -6.30 -14.00 -12.16
N GLN A 148 -6.12 -14.67 -13.30
CA GLN A 148 -7.22 -14.95 -14.24
C GLN A 148 -8.07 -16.10 -13.70
N SER A 149 -9.37 -16.05 -13.95
CA SER A 149 -10.28 -17.15 -13.64
C SER A 149 -11.37 -17.25 -14.71
N SER A 150 -11.81 -18.48 -14.97
CA SER A 150 -12.89 -18.80 -15.90
C SER A 150 -13.81 -19.83 -15.27
N ASN A 151 -15.13 -19.65 -15.43
CA ASN A 151 -16.16 -20.56 -14.92
C ASN A 151 -17.14 -20.90 -16.05
N THR A 152 -17.15 -22.18 -16.42
CA THR A 152 -17.91 -22.71 -17.55
C THR A 152 -19.16 -23.43 -17.09
N SER A 153 -20.31 -23.13 -17.71
CA SER A 153 -21.53 -23.87 -17.47
C SER A 153 -22.54 -23.74 -18.61
N ASN A 154 -23.56 -24.61 -18.65
CA ASN A 154 -24.52 -24.68 -19.75
C ASN A 154 -25.84 -23.97 -19.42
N PHE A 155 -26.58 -23.54 -20.44
CA PHE A 155 -27.99 -23.23 -20.27
C PHE A 155 -28.83 -24.52 -20.17
N ASN A 156 -30.03 -24.42 -19.60
CA ASN A 156 -30.95 -25.53 -19.33
C ASN A 156 -31.72 -26.01 -20.57
N GLY A 157 -31.52 -25.37 -21.73
CA GLY A 157 -32.15 -25.73 -22.99
C GLY A 157 -33.56 -25.18 -23.21
N THR A 158 -34.16 -24.49 -22.21
CA THR A 158 -35.43 -23.78 -22.39
C THR A 158 -35.25 -22.65 -23.42
N PRO A 159 -36.11 -22.55 -24.45
CA PRO A 159 -36.02 -21.49 -25.44
C PRO A 159 -36.08 -20.09 -24.81
N ILE A 160 -35.23 -19.19 -25.30
CA ILE A 160 -35.20 -17.78 -24.89
C ILE A 160 -35.69 -16.96 -26.08
N ASN A 161 -36.82 -16.30 -25.94
CA ASN A 161 -37.41 -15.53 -27.04
C ASN A 161 -36.68 -14.18 -27.20
N GLY A 162 -36.53 -13.74 -28.45
CA GLY A 162 -36.06 -12.38 -28.74
C GLY A 162 -36.95 -11.31 -28.11
N GLY A 163 -36.35 -10.17 -27.75
CA GLY A 163 -37.04 -9.08 -27.05
C GLY A 163 -37.14 -9.26 -25.52
N THR A 164 -36.61 -10.35 -24.97
CA THR A 164 -36.42 -10.54 -23.53
C THR A 164 -35.04 -10.05 -23.08
N PHE A 165 -34.71 -10.22 -21.81
CA PHE A 165 -33.39 -9.97 -21.25
C PHE A 165 -32.84 -11.22 -20.57
N ILE A 166 -31.52 -11.43 -20.67
CA ILE A 166 -30.80 -12.36 -19.80
C ILE A 166 -30.04 -11.53 -18.77
N TRP A 167 -30.36 -11.74 -17.49
CA TRP A 167 -29.60 -11.18 -16.37
C TRP A 167 -28.52 -12.17 -15.94
N PHE A 168 -27.30 -11.94 -16.41
CA PHE A 168 -26.13 -12.65 -15.92
C PHE A 168 -25.67 -12.01 -14.61
N ASN A 169 -25.42 -12.83 -13.59
CA ASN A 169 -24.95 -12.34 -12.31
C ASN A 169 -23.99 -13.37 -11.68
N ALA A 170 -23.01 -12.87 -10.95
CA ALA A 170 -22.04 -13.68 -10.25
C ALA A 170 -21.99 -13.30 -8.77
N ASN A 171 -21.70 -14.29 -7.94
CA ASN A 171 -21.40 -14.08 -6.54
C ASN A 171 -20.18 -14.91 -6.12
N PHE A 172 -19.63 -14.57 -4.96
CA PHE A 172 -18.49 -15.29 -4.39
C PHE A 172 -18.53 -15.30 -2.86
N THR A 173 -17.76 -16.21 -2.27
CA THR A 173 -17.30 -16.10 -0.88
C THR A 173 -15.82 -15.78 -0.85
N ALA A 174 -15.38 -15.14 0.23
CA ALA A 174 -13.97 -14.83 0.47
C ALA A 174 -13.51 -15.40 1.81
N SER A 175 -12.27 -15.86 1.86
CA SER A 175 -11.57 -16.21 3.09
C SER A 175 -10.18 -15.57 3.11
N GLY A 176 -9.59 -15.44 4.30
CA GLY A 176 -8.29 -14.75 4.47
C GLY A 176 -8.36 -13.22 4.40
N VAL A 177 -9.56 -12.63 4.50
CA VAL A 177 -9.74 -11.17 4.55
C VAL A 177 -9.18 -10.62 5.88
N PRO A 178 -8.25 -9.65 5.87
CA PRO A 178 -7.73 -9.04 7.09
C PRO A 178 -8.81 -8.30 7.88
N SER A 179 -8.70 -8.27 9.21
CA SER A 179 -9.62 -7.51 10.07
C SER A 179 -9.57 -6.00 9.84
N SER A 180 -8.49 -5.48 9.25
CA SER A 180 -8.36 -4.08 8.81
C SER A 180 -9.17 -3.75 7.55
N GLY A 181 -9.73 -4.76 6.89
CA GLY A 181 -10.38 -4.62 5.58
C GLY A 181 -9.44 -4.87 4.41
N ALA A 182 -10.04 -4.99 3.23
CA ALA A 182 -9.36 -5.19 1.95
C ALA A 182 -10.27 -4.82 0.78
N THR A 183 -9.68 -4.60 -0.39
CA THR A 183 -10.42 -4.43 -1.63
C THR A 183 -10.10 -5.58 -2.58
N VAL A 184 -11.14 -6.14 -3.17
CA VAL A 184 -11.08 -7.09 -4.29
C VAL A 184 -11.63 -6.40 -5.52
N ASN A 185 -11.00 -6.58 -6.68
CA ASN A 185 -11.55 -6.15 -7.95
C ASN A 185 -11.74 -7.34 -8.89
N PHE A 186 -12.74 -7.26 -9.76
CA PHE A 186 -12.95 -8.19 -10.86
C PHE A 186 -13.08 -7.39 -12.16
N THR A 187 -12.07 -7.51 -13.03
CA THR A 187 -11.93 -6.64 -14.21
C THR A 187 -11.69 -7.44 -15.48
N ASN A 188 -11.77 -6.78 -16.64
CA ASN A 188 -11.58 -7.40 -17.96
C ASN A 188 -12.47 -8.64 -18.14
N SER A 189 -13.71 -8.55 -17.65
CA SER A 189 -14.62 -9.69 -17.58
C SER A 189 -15.42 -9.85 -18.86
N THR A 190 -15.54 -11.08 -19.33
CA THR A 190 -16.29 -11.43 -20.54
C THR A 190 -17.18 -12.64 -20.33
N ILE A 191 -18.32 -12.68 -21.04
CA ILE A 191 -19.20 -13.84 -21.15
C ILE A 191 -19.22 -14.28 -22.62
N GLN A 192 -18.79 -15.52 -22.87
CA GLN A 192 -18.66 -16.07 -24.21
C GLN A 192 -19.57 -17.28 -24.38
N PHE A 193 -20.32 -17.32 -25.48
CA PHE A 193 -21.17 -18.44 -25.87
C PHE A 193 -21.56 -18.35 -27.35
N THR A 194 -22.14 -19.43 -27.89
CA THR A 194 -22.66 -19.47 -29.26
C THR A 194 -24.16 -19.73 -29.24
N ALA A 195 -24.93 -18.94 -29.98
CA ALA A 195 -26.35 -19.18 -30.24
C ALA A 195 -26.61 -19.22 -31.76
N ASP A 196 -27.30 -18.23 -32.30
CA ASP A 196 -27.36 -17.93 -33.75
C ASP A 196 -26.01 -17.45 -34.29
N GLN A 197 -25.21 -16.80 -33.44
CA GLN A 197 -23.84 -16.38 -33.72
C GLN A 197 -22.96 -16.53 -32.47
N ALA A 198 -21.67 -16.29 -32.61
CA ALA A 198 -20.76 -16.20 -31.47
C ALA A 198 -20.97 -14.86 -30.74
N TYR A 199 -21.15 -14.93 -29.42
CA TYR A 199 -21.25 -13.78 -28.54
C TYR A 199 -20.01 -13.70 -27.64
N ASN A 200 -19.45 -12.50 -27.54
CA ASN A 200 -18.40 -12.16 -26.57
C ASN A 200 -18.81 -10.85 -25.89
N LEU A 201 -19.51 -10.98 -24.77
CA LEU A 201 -20.13 -9.86 -24.07
C LEU A 201 -19.16 -9.30 -23.03
N SER A 202 -18.88 -8.01 -23.09
CA SER A 202 -18.16 -7.31 -22.02
C SER A 202 -19.05 -7.17 -20.80
N VAL A 203 -18.54 -7.58 -19.64
CA VAL A 203 -19.22 -7.45 -18.36
C VAL A 203 -18.66 -6.23 -17.62
N PRO A 204 -19.50 -5.41 -16.95
CA PRO A 204 -19.01 -4.34 -16.10
C PRO A 204 -17.98 -4.83 -15.06
N ASN A 205 -17.04 -3.95 -14.74
CA ASN A 205 -16.06 -4.22 -13.70
C ASN A 205 -16.75 -4.32 -12.34
N ALA A 206 -16.03 -4.84 -11.35
CA ALA A 206 -16.50 -4.77 -9.97
C ALA A 206 -15.37 -4.43 -9.01
N GLN A 207 -15.74 -3.70 -7.97
CA GLN A 207 -14.93 -3.44 -6.79
C GLN A 207 -15.74 -3.84 -5.55
N ILE A 208 -15.14 -4.72 -4.76
CA ILE A 208 -15.69 -5.21 -3.51
C ILE A 208 -14.80 -4.73 -2.37
N THR A 209 -15.37 -3.91 -1.49
CA THR A 209 -14.69 -3.37 -0.32
C THR A 209 -15.16 -4.10 0.94
N PHE A 210 -14.25 -4.86 1.55
CA PHE A 210 -14.42 -5.40 2.89
C PHE A 210 -14.06 -4.32 3.90
N SER A 211 -15.05 -3.76 4.59
CA SER A 211 -14.87 -2.64 5.50
C SER A 211 -15.09 -3.04 6.97
N PRO A 212 -14.18 -2.70 7.89
CA PRO A 212 -14.36 -2.99 9.32
C PRO A 212 -15.43 -2.11 9.98
N SER A 213 -15.82 -1.00 9.35
CA SER A 213 -16.88 -0.10 9.84
C SER A 213 -18.24 -0.38 9.21
N ALA A 214 -18.32 -1.24 8.20
CA ALA A 214 -19.60 -1.61 7.58
C ALA A 214 -20.35 -2.59 8.48
N SER A 215 -21.56 -2.20 8.91
CA SER A 215 -22.51 -3.10 9.58
C SER A 215 -23.45 -3.80 8.62
N CYS A 216 -23.63 -3.24 7.41
CA CYS A 216 -24.53 -3.72 6.38
C CYS A 216 -23.81 -3.75 5.03
N ALA A 217 -24.18 -4.73 4.21
CA ALA A 217 -23.72 -4.79 2.83
C ALA A 217 -24.55 -3.87 1.93
N THR A 218 -23.91 -3.25 0.94
CA THR A 218 -24.55 -2.37 -0.05
C THR A 218 -23.94 -2.60 -1.42
N THR A 219 -24.73 -2.48 -2.48
CA THR A 219 -24.25 -2.48 -3.86
C THR A 219 -24.84 -1.27 -4.59
N SER A 220 -23.99 -0.58 -5.36
CA SER A 220 -24.39 0.49 -6.29
C SER A 220 -23.65 0.33 -7.61
N PHE A 221 -24.08 1.06 -8.64
CA PHE A 221 -23.42 1.04 -9.94
C PHE A 221 -22.86 2.42 -10.30
N ASP A 222 -21.54 2.49 -10.51
CA ASP A 222 -20.88 3.67 -11.04
C ASP A 222 -20.89 3.64 -12.58
N SER A 223 -21.74 4.46 -13.18
CA SER A 223 -21.89 4.56 -14.63
C SER A 223 -20.73 5.27 -15.32
N ILE A 224 -19.93 6.05 -14.60
CA ILE A 224 -18.77 6.77 -15.16
C ILE A 224 -17.64 5.77 -15.44
N THR A 225 -17.39 4.88 -14.48
CA THR A 225 -16.33 3.86 -14.60
C THR A 225 -16.83 2.50 -15.08
N ASN A 226 -18.14 2.34 -15.27
CA ASN A 226 -18.80 1.08 -15.60
C ASN A 226 -18.45 -0.04 -14.59
N THR A 227 -18.62 0.27 -13.31
CA THR A 227 -18.16 -0.57 -12.18
C THR A 227 -19.27 -0.80 -11.16
N TRP A 228 -19.51 -2.06 -10.81
CA TRP A 228 -20.28 -2.45 -9.63
C TRP A 228 -19.48 -2.19 -8.36
N MET A 229 -20.03 -1.41 -7.43
CA MET A 229 -19.40 -1.07 -6.17
C MET A 229 -20.14 -1.78 -5.04
N THR A 230 -19.54 -2.80 -4.46
CA THR A 230 -20.12 -3.57 -3.35
C THR A 230 -19.30 -3.34 -2.09
N THR A 231 -19.93 -2.86 -1.01
CA THR A 231 -19.29 -2.80 0.32
C THR A 231 -19.90 -3.89 1.19
N VAL A 232 -19.06 -4.63 1.92
CA VAL A 232 -19.47 -5.69 2.84
C VAL A 232 -18.71 -5.57 4.17
N PRO A 233 -19.28 -6.03 5.30
CA PRO A 233 -18.52 -6.22 6.53
C PRO A 233 -17.33 -7.17 6.32
N VAL A 234 -16.25 -7.01 7.09
CA VAL A 234 -15.06 -7.89 7.01
C VAL A 234 -15.35 -9.37 7.28
N SER A 235 -16.42 -9.69 7.99
CA SER A 235 -16.89 -11.07 8.20
C SER A 235 -17.36 -11.74 6.91
N GLY A 236 -17.62 -10.97 5.86
CA GLY A 236 -18.18 -11.46 4.60
C GLY A 236 -19.62 -11.95 4.72
N ASN A 237 -20.01 -12.79 3.78
CA ASN A 237 -21.31 -13.46 3.71
C ASN A 237 -21.13 -14.78 2.90
N ASP A 238 -22.12 -15.66 2.95
CA ASP A 238 -22.14 -16.90 2.16
C ASP A 238 -22.37 -16.65 0.66
N GLU A 239 -22.90 -15.48 0.28
CA GLU A 239 -22.89 -14.99 -1.10
C GLU A 239 -22.67 -13.47 -1.12
N ILE A 240 -21.63 -13.01 -1.81
CA ILE A 240 -21.38 -11.58 -2.04
C ILE A 240 -21.50 -11.32 -3.53
N PHE A 241 -22.33 -10.35 -3.92
CA PHE A 241 -22.50 -9.97 -5.31
C PHE A 241 -21.15 -9.50 -5.90
N LEU A 242 -20.73 -10.19 -6.95
CA LEU A 242 -19.47 -9.97 -7.64
C LEU A 242 -19.67 -8.98 -8.78
N SER A 243 -20.44 -9.35 -9.82
CA SER A 243 -20.73 -8.50 -10.98
C SER A 243 -21.98 -9.01 -11.70
N GLY A 244 -22.53 -8.22 -12.62
CA GLY A 244 -23.67 -8.59 -13.44
C GLY A 244 -23.77 -7.82 -14.75
N LEU A 245 -24.49 -8.41 -15.71
CA LEU A 245 -24.74 -7.90 -17.04
C LEU A 245 -26.18 -8.17 -17.45
N ALA A 246 -26.92 -7.12 -17.82
CA ALA A 246 -28.20 -7.23 -18.51
C ALA A 246 -27.93 -7.32 -20.01
N PHE A 247 -28.25 -8.47 -20.61
CA PHE A 247 -28.12 -8.70 -22.05
C PHE A 247 -29.51 -8.62 -22.72
N PRO A 248 -29.80 -7.58 -23.53
CA PRO A 248 -31.01 -7.53 -24.34
C PRO A 248 -30.93 -8.61 -25.43
N VAL A 249 -31.89 -9.52 -25.44
CA VAL A 249 -31.90 -10.67 -26.35
C VAL A 249 -32.36 -10.21 -27.74
N PRO A 250 -31.51 -10.32 -28.79
CA PRO A 250 -31.89 -9.91 -30.15
C PRO A 250 -33.09 -10.69 -30.70
N ALA A 251 -33.81 -10.11 -31.65
CA ALA A 251 -34.96 -10.79 -32.28
C ALA A 251 -34.57 -12.10 -32.98
N SER A 252 -33.34 -12.20 -33.51
CA SER A 252 -32.80 -13.39 -34.18
C SER A 252 -32.23 -14.44 -33.22
N PHE A 253 -32.31 -14.22 -31.91
CA PHE A 253 -31.56 -15.01 -30.95
C PHE A 253 -31.85 -16.50 -31.05
N GLY A 254 -30.80 -17.27 -31.33
CA GLY A 254 -30.88 -18.71 -31.47
C GLY A 254 -30.89 -19.43 -30.12
N LYS A 255 -31.03 -20.76 -30.17
CA LYS A 255 -30.75 -21.59 -29.01
C LYS A 255 -29.25 -21.53 -28.69
N VAL A 256 -28.90 -21.23 -27.45
CA VAL A 256 -27.50 -21.33 -26.99
C VAL A 256 -27.06 -22.78 -27.06
N ASN A 257 -26.01 -23.02 -27.84
CA ASN A 257 -25.42 -24.32 -28.09
C ASN A 257 -24.08 -24.42 -27.37
N GLY A 258 -23.94 -25.41 -26.50
CA GLY A 258 -22.71 -25.67 -25.76
C GLY A 258 -22.53 -24.77 -24.54
N ASN A 259 -21.27 -24.50 -24.25
CA ASN A 259 -20.83 -23.89 -23.01
C ASN A 259 -20.99 -22.37 -23.02
N VAL A 260 -21.44 -21.83 -21.90
CA VAL A 260 -21.31 -20.41 -21.57
C VAL A 260 -20.12 -20.26 -20.62
N VAL A 261 -19.18 -19.41 -20.98
CA VAL A 261 -17.94 -19.20 -20.22
C VAL A 261 -17.90 -17.77 -19.73
N TRP A 262 -17.93 -17.58 -18.41
CA TRP A 262 -17.61 -16.29 -17.80
C TRP A 262 -16.14 -16.30 -17.39
N SER A 263 -15.37 -15.34 -17.87
CA SER A 263 -13.96 -15.16 -17.49
C SER A 263 -13.70 -13.75 -16.98
N GLY A 264 -12.65 -13.57 -16.18
CA GLY A 264 -12.17 -12.25 -15.77
C GLY A 264 -10.92 -12.30 -14.90
N THR A 265 -10.43 -11.12 -14.53
CA THR A 265 -9.23 -10.94 -13.70
C THR A 265 -9.64 -10.60 -12.29
N PHE A 266 -9.33 -11.46 -11.33
CA PHE A 266 -9.41 -11.10 -9.93
C PHE A 266 -8.14 -10.37 -9.50
N SER A 267 -8.30 -9.30 -8.74
CA SER A 267 -7.19 -8.65 -8.07
C SER A 267 -7.52 -8.27 -6.62
N SER A 268 -6.51 -8.16 -5.76
CA SER A 268 -6.69 -7.75 -4.37
C SER A 268 -5.61 -6.77 -3.90
N SER A 269 -6.00 -5.86 -3.01
CA SER A 269 -5.09 -4.94 -2.31
C SER A 269 -4.15 -5.64 -1.33
N THR A 270 -4.45 -6.88 -0.94
CA THR A 270 -3.67 -7.66 0.05
C THR A 270 -3.54 -9.12 -0.39
N GLY A 271 -2.41 -9.74 -0.10
CA GLY A 271 -2.21 -11.17 -0.32
C GLY A 271 -2.97 -12.04 0.66
N GLY A 272 -3.12 -13.32 0.30
CA GLY A 272 -3.72 -14.34 1.18
C GLY A 272 -5.24 -14.44 1.13
N ILE A 273 -5.90 -13.63 0.29
CA ILE A 273 -7.35 -13.75 0.06
C ILE A 273 -7.62 -14.86 -0.95
N SER A 274 -8.45 -15.83 -0.56
CA SER A 274 -9.00 -16.85 -1.44
C SER A 274 -10.48 -16.56 -1.73
N MET A 275 -10.88 -16.69 -2.99
CA MET A 275 -12.23 -16.42 -3.45
C MET A 275 -12.81 -17.65 -4.13
N HIS A 276 -14.08 -17.93 -3.86
CA HIS A 276 -14.82 -19.04 -4.42
C HIS A 276 -16.06 -18.48 -5.11
N TRP A 277 -16.05 -18.44 -6.44
CA TRP A 277 -17.06 -17.73 -7.21
C TRP A 277 -17.87 -18.66 -8.12
N LYS A 278 -19.13 -18.28 -8.32
CA LYS A 278 -20.11 -18.98 -9.16
C LYS A 278 -20.97 -17.93 -9.87
N TRP A 279 -21.64 -18.32 -10.95
CA TRP A 279 -22.50 -17.42 -11.72
C TRP A 279 -23.82 -18.07 -12.09
N GLY A 280 -24.84 -17.24 -12.29
CA GLY A 280 -26.20 -17.61 -12.67
C GLY A 280 -26.68 -16.74 -13.82
N ALA A 281 -27.76 -17.18 -14.46
CA ALA A 281 -28.44 -16.41 -15.50
C ALA A 281 -29.95 -16.67 -15.46
N ALA A 282 -30.73 -15.61 -15.28
CA ALA A 282 -32.20 -15.63 -15.31
C ALA A 282 -32.73 -14.83 -16.50
N VAL A 283 -33.90 -15.22 -17.03
CA VAL A 283 -34.53 -14.53 -18.16
C VAL A 283 -35.70 -13.71 -17.66
N TYR A 284 -35.81 -12.48 -18.17
CA TYR A 284 -36.84 -11.52 -17.82
C TYR A 284 -37.58 -11.03 -19.06
N THR A 285 -38.91 -10.97 -19.03
CA THR A 285 -39.70 -10.36 -20.11
C THR A 285 -39.58 -8.84 -20.15
N THR A 286 -39.27 -8.23 -19.01
CA THR A 286 -39.07 -6.79 -18.84
C THR A 286 -37.91 -6.58 -17.88
N PHE A 287 -36.90 -5.83 -18.33
CA PHE A 287 -35.69 -5.53 -17.58
C PHE A 287 -35.07 -4.23 -18.09
N THR A 288 -34.00 -3.77 -17.46
CA THR A 288 -33.31 -2.54 -17.84
C THR A 288 -31.80 -2.72 -17.85
N THR A 289 -31.12 -1.92 -18.68
CA THR A 289 -29.66 -1.73 -18.64
C THR A 289 -29.26 -0.54 -17.77
N ASP A 290 -30.22 0.21 -17.21
CA ASP A 290 -29.97 1.14 -16.10
C ASP A 290 -29.84 0.36 -14.80
N TYR A 291 -28.61 0.00 -14.47
CA TYR A 291 -28.29 -0.82 -13.30
C TYR A 291 -28.64 -0.17 -11.97
N ASN A 292 -28.72 1.17 -11.89
CA ASN A 292 -29.11 1.84 -10.65
C ASN A 292 -30.61 1.68 -10.37
N ALA A 293 -31.44 1.42 -11.39
CA ALA A 293 -32.85 1.08 -11.18
C ALA A 293 -33.07 -0.33 -10.64
N LEU A 294 -32.10 -1.26 -10.81
CA LEU A 294 -32.25 -2.66 -10.42
C LEU A 294 -32.20 -2.88 -8.91
N ASN A 295 -31.60 -1.97 -8.12
CA ASN A 295 -31.35 -2.13 -6.68
C ASN A 295 -30.81 -3.54 -6.35
N VAL A 296 -29.73 -3.94 -7.02
CA VAL A 296 -29.21 -5.31 -6.92
C VAL A 296 -28.86 -5.66 -5.47
N LYS A 297 -29.38 -6.80 -4.99
CA LYS A 297 -29.13 -7.27 -3.63
C LYS A 297 -27.65 -7.63 -3.44
N PRO A 298 -26.95 -7.06 -2.44
CA PRO A 298 -25.50 -7.20 -2.29
C PRO A 298 -25.07 -8.56 -1.74
N THR A 299 -25.89 -9.17 -0.89
CA THR A 299 -25.56 -10.41 -0.18
C THR A 299 -26.76 -11.31 0.01
N HIS A 300 -26.54 -12.59 0.31
CA HIS A 300 -27.59 -13.51 0.78
C HIS A 300 -27.82 -13.33 2.28
N SER A 301 -28.33 -12.16 2.66
CA SER A 301 -28.77 -11.86 4.02
C SER A 301 -30.25 -11.47 4.04
N ASN A 302 -30.93 -11.70 5.17
CA ASN A 302 -32.33 -11.32 5.38
C ASN A 302 -32.46 -10.06 6.26
N SER A 303 -31.47 -9.18 6.21
CA SER A 303 -31.30 -8.03 7.09
C SER A 303 -30.97 -6.75 6.30
N CYS A 304 -30.80 -5.64 7.01
CA CYS A 304 -30.46 -4.34 6.43
C CYS A 304 -31.56 -3.86 5.46
N SER A 305 -31.20 -3.46 4.24
CA SER A 305 -32.14 -2.92 3.25
C SER A 305 -33.04 -3.98 2.62
N PHE A 306 -32.72 -5.28 2.75
CA PHE A 306 -33.42 -6.37 2.07
C PHE A 306 -33.79 -7.50 3.03
N ASN A 307 -34.99 -7.41 3.61
CA ASN A 307 -35.50 -8.38 4.58
C ASN A 307 -36.23 -9.56 3.89
N ASN A 308 -35.51 -10.30 3.06
CA ASN A 308 -36.01 -11.48 2.35
C ASN A 308 -34.90 -12.54 2.19
N SER A 309 -35.26 -13.73 1.71
CA SER A 309 -34.33 -14.86 1.50
C SER A 309 -33.77 -14.92 0.07
N ASP A 310 -33.87 -13.83 -0.69
CA ASP A 310 -33.38 -13.81 -2.07
C ASP A 310 -31.85 -13.81 -2.10
N HIS A 311 -31.28 -14.40 -3.15
CA HIS A 311 -29.84 -14.52 -3.32
C HIS A 311 -29.16 -13.18 -3.64
N ALA A 312 -27.84 -13.09 -3.42
CA ALA A 312 -27.03 -11.99 -3.91
C ALA A 312 -27.14 -11.89 -5.45
N GLY A 313 -27.26 -10.68 -5.99
CA GLY A 313 -27.50 -10.46 -7.42
C GLY A 313 -28.97 -10.38 -7.83
N THR A 314 -29.91 -10.56 -6.90
CA THR A 314 -31.35 -10.40 -7.18
C THR A 314 -31.68 -8.93 -7.49
N PRO A 315 -32.41 -8.62 -8.58
CA PRO A 315 -32.86 -7.26 -8.88
C PRO A 315 -34.10 -6.92 -8.03
N GLU A 316 -33.90 -6.20 -6.93
CA GLU A 316 -34.95 -5.85 -5.95
C GLU A 316 -35.74 -4.59 -6.33
N GLY A 317 -35.32 -3.89 -7.39
CA GLY A 317 -35.95 -2.68 -7.87
C GLY A 317 -37.27 -2.90 -8.62
N THR A 318 -37.79 -1.79 -9.13
CA THR A 318 -39.04 -1.74 -9.88
C THR A 318 -38.82 -1.18 -11.27
N ASP A 319 -39.51 -1.74 -12.25
CA ASP A 319 -39.56 -1.19 -13.60
C ASP A 319 -40.28 0.17 -13.59
N SER A 320 -39.65 1.19 -14.15
CA SER A 320 -40.17 2.57 -14.13
C SER A 320 -41.39 2.77 -15.04
N GLY A 321 -41.53 1.95 -16.08
CA GLY A 321 -42.67 2.04 -17.01
C GLY A 321 -43.96 1.46 -16.43
N SER A 322 -43.87 0.32 -15.75
CA SER A 322 -45.03 -0.40 -15.20
C SER A 322 -45.23 -0.23 -13.70
N GLY A 323 -44.23 0.25 -12.97
CA GLY A 323 -44.23 0.34 -11.50
C GLY A 323 -44.15 -1.02 -10.79
N ARG A 324 -43.94 -2.12 -11.52
CA ARG A 324 -43.90 -3.48 -10.94
C ARG A 324 -42.46 -3.88 -10.58
N PRO A 325 -42.25 -4.70 -9.54
CA PRO A 325 -40.93 -5.24 -9.22
C PRO A 325 -40.34 -6.03 -10.40
N PHE A 326 -39.04 -5.90 -10.66
CA PHE A 326 -38.38 -6.66 -11.74
C PHE A 326 -38.59 -8.18 -11.58
N LYS A 327 -38.59 -8.64 -10.33
CA LYS A 327 -38.90 -10.03 -9.94
C LYS A 327 -40.22 -10.58 -10.52
N ALA A 328 -41.21 -9.72 -10.79
CA ALA A 328 -42.48 -10.13 -11.36
C ALA A 328 -42.40 -10.51 -12.86
N PHE A 329 -41.28 -10.24 -13.52
CA PHE A 329 -41.07 -10.48 -14.94
C PHE A 329 -40.13 -11.66 -15.23
N VAL A 330 -39.67 -12.38 -14.19
CA VAL A 330 -38.79 -13.54 -14.38
C VAL A 330 -39.56 -14.71 -15.01
N ILE A 331 -38.94 -15.33 -16.01
CA ILE A 331 -39.47 -16.49 -16.73
C ILE A 331 -38.41 -17.59 -16.82
N GLY A 332 -38.84 -18.79 -17.23
CA GLY A 332 -37.92 -19.90 -17.48
C GLY A 332 -37.02 -19.63 -18.68
N GLY A 333 -35.74 -19.96 -18.56
CA GLY A 333 -34.74 -19.73 -19.60
C GLY A 333 -33.33 -19.62 -19.03
N ALA A 334 -32.33 -19.64 -19.90
CA ALA A 334 -30.91 -19.59 -19.54
C ALA A 334 -30.55 -20.66 -18.50
N ARG A 335 -30.30 -20.29 -17.24
CA ARG A 335 -30.08 -21.24 -16.14
C ARG A 335 -31.23 -21.27 -15.13
N GLY A 336 -32.26 -20.45 -15.31
CA GLY A 336 -33.38 -20.27 -14.38
C GLY A 336 -34.64 -21.02 -14.79
N GLY A 337 -35.41 -21.42 -13.79
CA GLY A 337 -36.75 -22.01 -13.97
C GLY A 337 -37.90 -21.00 -13.99
N GLY A 338 -37.63 -19.70 -13.82
CA GLY A 338 -38.65 -18.69 -13.54
C GLY A 338 -39.15 -18.75 -12.09
N GLY A 339 -40.32 -18.14 -11.83
CA GLY A 339 -40.92 -18.15 -10.49
C GLY A 339 -40.10 -17.34 -9.48
N SER A 340 -39.54 -17.99 -8.47
CA SER A 340 -38.65 -17.36 -7.48
C SER A 340 -37.16 -17.44 -7.85
N ASN A 341 -36.81 -17.98 -9.02
CA ASN A 341 -35.41 -18.15 -9.43
C ASN A 341 -34.87 -16.89 -10.14
N PHE A 342 -34.76 -15.79 -9.39
CA PHE A 342 -34.43 -14.45 -9.90
C PHE A 342 -32.99 -14.28 -10.41
N THR A 343 -32.06 -15.11 -9.94
CA THR A 343 -30.65 -15.08 -10.34
C THR A 343 -30.28 -16.20 -11.32
N GLY A 344 -31.16 -17.17 -11.53
CA GLY A 344 -30.86 -18.40 -12.22
C GLY A 344 -30.11 -19.39 -11.33
N SER A 345 -30.12 -20.67 -11.70
CA SER A 345 -29.37 -21.69 -10.96
C SER A 345 -27.87 -21.45 -11.08
N TRP A 346 -27.14 -21.52 -9.97
CA TRP A 346 -25.71 -21.30 -9.93
C TRP A 346 -24.91 -22.33 -10.74
N SER A 347 -23.81 -21.91 -11.33
CA SER A 347 -22.78 -22.78 -11.88
C SER A 347 -22.03 -23.54 -10.77
N GLY A 348 -21.12 -24.43 -11.16
CA GLY A 348 -20.14 -24.96 -10.22
C GLY A 348 -19.26 -23.84 -9.66
N THR A 349 -18.72 -24.04 -8.46
CA THR A 349 -17.84 -23.07 -7.82
C THR A 349 -16.41 -23.20 -8.32
N VAL A 350 -15.77 -22.09 -8.66
CA VAL A 350 -14.35 -22.02 -9.05
C VAL A 350 -13.58 -21.23 -8.00
N SER A 351 -12.44 -21.78 -7.58
CA SER A 351 -11.54 -21.16 -6.60
C SER A 351 -10.45 -20.34 -7.30
N VAL A 352 -10.16 -19.17 -6.77
CA VAL A 352 -9.07 -18.30 -7.23
C VAL A 352 -8.39 -17.65 -6.04
N SER A 353 -7.06 -17.58 -6.06
CA SER A 353 -6.25 -16.91 -5.03
C SER A 353 -5.23 -16.04 -5.75
N PRO A 354 -5.45 -14.71 -5.82
CA PRO A 354 -4.57 -13.82 -6.54
C PRO A 354 -3.15 -13.86 -5.97
N ALA A 355 -2.15 -14.04 -6.83
CA ALA A 355 -0.75 -14.08 -6.43
C ALA A 355 -0.18 -12.66 -6.40
N CYS A 356 0.51 -12.31 -5.31
CA CYS A 356 1.18 -11.01 -5.21
C CYS A 356 2.55 -11.07 -5.88
N PRO A 357 2.94 -10.05 -6.66
CA PRO A 357 4.31 -9.99 -7.16
C PRO A 357 5.26 -9.89 -5.96
N THR A 358 6.15 -10.87 -5.83
CA THR A 358 7.23 -10.81 -4.85
C THR A 358 8.13 -9.63 -5.22
N SER A 359 8.23 -8.62 -4.34
CA SER A 359 9.28 -7.61 -4.47
C SER A 359 10.61 -8.33 -4.55
N ALA A 360 11.33 -8.19 -5.66
CA ALA A 360 12.66 -8.74 -5.82
C ALA A 360 13.58 -8.06 -4.81
N ILE A 361 13.70 -8.65 -3.61
CA ILE A 361 14.79 -8.30 -2.70
C ILE A 361 16.05 -8.70 -3.45
N PHE A 362 16.82 -7.69 -3.86
CA PHE A 362 18.16 -7.85 -4.42
C PHE A 362 18.99 -8.62 -3.39
N ARG A 363 19.02 -9.95 -3.50
CA ARG A 363 19.90 -10.78 -2.68
C ARG A 363 21.31 -10.45 -3.14
N LYS A 364 22.01 -9.62 -2.34
CA LYS A 364 23.45 -9.39 -2.48
C LYS A 364 24.11 -10.77 -2.57
N PRO A 365 24.87 -11.11 -3.63
CA PRO A 365 25.54 -12.39 -3.71
C PRO A 365 26.48 -12.52 -2.52
N ARG A 366 26.36 -13.63 -1.78
CA ARG A 366 27.35 -13.99 -0.75
C ARG A 366 28.69 -14.17 -1.46
N SER A 367 29.60 -13.22 -1.25
CA SER A 367 31.01 -13.42 -1.57
C SER A 367 31.50 -14.65 -0.82
N ALA A 368 31.88 -15.69 -1.56
CA ALA A 368 32.51 -16.87 -0.98
C ALA A 368 33.86 -16.47 -0.39
N CYS A 369 34.03 -16.61 0.93
CA CYS A 369 35.34 -16.72 1.54
C CYS A 369 36.00 -17.99 0.99
N LYS A 370 37.07 -17.82 0.20
CA LYS A 370 38.08 -18.87 0.04
C LYS A 370 38.94 -18.86 1.30
N VAL A 371 38.97 -19.98 2.01
CA VAL A 371 40.02 -20.34 2.96
C VAL A 371 41.08 -21.11 2.19
#